data_AF-W3AJK8-F1
#
_entry.id   AF-W3AJK8-F1
#
_cell.length_a   1.000
_cell.length_b   1.000
_cell.length_c   1.000
_cell.angle_alpha   90.00
_cell.angle_beta   90.00
_cell.angle_gamma   90.00
#
_symmetry.space_group_name_H-M   'P 1'
#
loop_
_entity.id
_entity.type
_entity.pdbx_description
1 polymer ?
#
loop_
_entity_poly.entity_id
_entity_poly.type
_entity_poly.pdbx_seq_one_letter_code
_entity_poly.pdbx_strand_id
1 'polypeptide(L)'
;MARKIKMGAGYRQRKDGRIEYRWTDKETGKRYSVSGKTIEECEQKREQKKKDIERNRYTKNSDVTLSVYFEEWIKHRDGVVKSSTIRYDKNIFKIITPTLGNF
;
A
#
# COMPACT_ATOMS: atom_id res chain seq x y z
N MET A 1 11.98 15.07 40.60
CA MET A 1 12.76 14.04 39.87
C MET A 1 11.87 13.41 38.80
N ALA A 2 12.26 13.42 37.53
CA ALA A 2 11.43 12.86 36.45
C ALA A 2 11.34 11.34 36.58
N ARG A 3 10.11 10.81 36.67
CA ARG A 3 9.83 9.37 36.73
C ARG A 3 10.30 8.74 35.42
N LYS A 4 11.44 8.04 35.46
CA LYS A 4 12.00 7.36 34.29
C LYS A 4 11.10 6.15 33.97
N ILE A 5 10.12 6.35 33.10
CA ILE A 5 9.25 5.28 32.60
C ILE A 5 10.17 4.25 31.94
N LYS A 6 10.08 2.98 32.34
CA LYS A 6 10.80 1.86 31.69
C LYS A 6 10.29 1.75 30.26
N MET A 7 10.95 2.46 29.35
CA MET A 7 10.66 2.44 27.93
C MET A 7 11.39 1.25 27.29
N GLY A 8 10.64 0.39 26.59
CA GLY A 8 11.22 -0.70 25.81
C GLY A 8 12.05 -0.18 24.62
N ALA A 9 12.71 -1.09 23.89
CA ALA A 9 13.45 -0.73 22.69
C ALA A 9 12.52 -0.07 21.65
N GLY A 10 12.95 1.06 21.07
CA GLY A 10 12.20 1.80 20.05
C GLY A 10 11.35 2.96 20.56
N TYR A 11 11.17 3.10 21.88
CA TYR A 11 10.47 4.23 22.50
C TYR A 11 11.43 5.36 22.88
N ARG A 12 11.01 6.60 22.61
CA ARG A 12 11.72 7.82 22.98
C ARG A 12 10.74 8.82 23.57
N GLN A 13 11.13 9.45 24.67
CA GLN A 13 10.40 10.59 25.22
C GLN A 13 10.88 11.86 24.54
N ARG A 14 9.94 12.65 24.02
CA ARG A 14 10.18 13.93 23.37
C ARG A 14 10.27 15.04 24.43
N LYS A 15 10.80 16.20 24.04
CA LYS A 15 10.94 17.39 24.91
C LYS A 15 9.59 17.90 25.44
N ASP A 16 8.52 17.69 24.69
CA ASP A 16 7.13 18.03 25.03
C ASP A 16 6.46 17.01 25.97
N GLY A 17 7.21 16.01 26.46
CA GLY A 17 6.71 14.96 27.35
C GLY A 17 5.98 13.82 26.66
N ARG A 18 5.73 13.89 25.33
CA ARG A 18 5.09 12.81 24.57
C ARG A 18 6.04 11.65 24.34
N ILE A 19 5.47 10.45 24.19
CA ILE A 19 6.20 9.22 23.88
C ILE A 19 6.09 8.96 22.38
N GLU A 20 7.24 8.78 21.74
CA GLU A 20 7.37 8.46 20.32
C GLU A 20 7.92 7.03 20.18
N TYR A 21 7.30 6.23 19.31
CA TYR A 21 7.81 4.92 18.92
C TYR A 21 8.22 4.93 17.45
N ARG A 22 9.42 4.42 17.15
CA ARG A 22 9.96 4.35 15.78
C ARG A 22 10.25 2.91 15.38
N TRP A 23 9.91 2.56 14.14
CA TRP A 23 10.29 1.29 13.54
C TRP A 23 10.61 1.44 12.06
N THR A 24 11.37 0.49 11.55
CA THR A 24 11.58 0.30 10.11
C THR A 24 10.73 -0.88 9.70
N ASP A 25 9.87 -0.70 8.69
CA ASP A 25 9.14 -1.81 8.09
C ASP A 25 10.13 -2.72 7.35
N LYS A 26 10.12 -4.01 7.68
CA LYS A 26 11.13 -4.95 7.17
C LYS A 26 10.98 -5.23 5.67
N GLU A 27 9.76 -5.14 5.16
CA GLU A 27 9.46 -5.45 3.76
C GLU A 27 9.70 -4.25 2.85
N THR A 28 9.20 -3.07 3.22
CA THR A 28 9.35 -1.86 2.39
C THR A 28 10.62 -1.07 2.68
N GLY A 29 11.30 -1.34 3.81
CA GLY A 29 12.44 -0.55 4.28
C GLY A 29 12.08 0.86 4.77
N LYS A 30 10.79 1.24 4.73
CA LYS A 30 10.32 2.58 5.12
C LYS A 30 10.31 2.74 6.63
N ARG A 31 10.71 3.93 7.10
CA ARG A 31 10.70 4.29 8.52
C ARG A 31 9.36 4.94 8.88
N TYR A 32 8.79 4.47 9.98
CA TYR A 32 7.55 4.99 10.53
C TYR A 32 7.75 5.41 11.99
N SER A 33 7.00 6.42 12.40
CA SER A 33 6.97 6.93 13.76
C SER A 33 5.54 7.22 14.19
N VAL A 34 5.18 6.84 15.41
CA VAL A 34 3.91 7.22 16.05
C VAL A 34 4.19 7.89 17.38
N SER A 35 3.30 8.79 17.81
CA SER A 35 3.44 9.48 19.09
C SER A 35 2.13 9.53 19.88
N GLY A 36 2.23 9.42 21.20
CA GLY A 36 1.12 9.47 22.15
C GLY A 36 1.52 10.13 23.47
N LYS A 37 0.56 10.44 24.33
CA LYS A 37 0.78 10.94 25.69
C LYS A 37 1.16 9.81 26.64
N THR A 38 0.62 8.61 26.41
CA THR A 38 0.91 7.39 27.18
C THR A 38 1.51 6.31 26.29
N ILE A 39 2.11 5.28 26.89
CA ILE A 39 2.64 4.12 26.14
C ILE A 39 1.49 3.39 25.43
N GLU A 40 0.35 3.22 26.12
CA GLU A 40 -0.83 2.55 25.57
C GLU A 40 -1.38 3.25 24.32
N GLU A 41 -1.50 4.58 24.35
CA GLU A 41 -1.94 5.36 23.18
C GLU A 41 -0.95 5.21 22.01
N CYS A 42 0.35 5.14 22.32
CA CYS A 42 1.40 4.95 21.32
C CYS A 42 1.32 3.56 20.67
N GLU A 43 1.05 2.52 21.47
CA GLU A 43 0.86 1.14 21.00
C GLU A 43 -0.40 0.98 20.14
N GLN A 44 -1.53 1.55 20.57
CA GLN A 44 -2.77 1.53 19.77
C GLN A 44 -2.55 2.20 18.40
N LYS A 45 -1.90 3.35 18.36
CA LYS A 45 -1.56 4.03 17.09
C LYS A 45 -0.58 3.23 16.24
N ARG A 46 0.38 2.55 16.86
CA ARG A 46 1.31 1.66 16.16
C ARG A 46 0.58 0.49 15.51
N GLU A 47 -0.33 -0.15 16.24
CA GLU A 47 -1.11 -1.28 15.72
C GLU A 47 -2.04 -0.83 14.59
N GLN A 48 -2.73 0.30 14.75
CA GLN A 48 -3.54 0.89 13.69
C GLN A 48 -2.69 1.19 12.45
N LYS A 49 -1.52 1.81 12.64
CA LYS A 49 -0.61 2.12 11.52
C LYS A 49 -0.12 0.87 10.81
N LYS A 50 0.15 -0.22 11.54
CA LYS A 50 0.48 -1.52 10.93
C LYS A 50 -0.67 -2.07 10.10
N LYS A 51 -1.89 -2.06 10.63
CA LYS A 51 -3.10 -2.48 9.89
C LYS A 51 -3.31 -1.63 8.64
N ASP A 52 -3.10 -0.32 8.71
CA ASP A 52 -3.22 0.56 7.55
C ASP A 52 -2.14 0.28 6.50
N ILE A 53 -0.90 -0.01 6.93
CA ILE A 53 0.19 -0.40 6.01
C ILE A 53 -0.13 -1.73 5.34
N GLU A 54 -0.66 -2.70 6.09
CA GLU A 54 -1.04 -4.02 5.60
C GLU A 54 -2.23 -3.96 4.64
N ARG A 55 -3.27 -3.17 4.96
CA ARG A 55 -4.42 -2.94 4.07
C ARG A 55 -4.05 -2.22 2.77
N ASN A 56 -3.17 -1.24 2.85
CA ASN A 56 -2.67 -0.52 1.67
C ASN A 56 -1.48 -1.22 1.00
N ARG A 57 -1.10 -2.40 1.49
CA ARG A 57 -0.09 -3.22 0.83
C ARG A 57 -0.72 -3.71 -0.45
N TYR A 58 -0.13 -3.35 -1.57
CA TYR A 58 -0.51 -3.91 -2.86
C TYR A 58 -0.24 -5.42 -2.81
N THR A 59 -1.27 -6.20 -2.53
CA THR A 59 -1.29 -7.63 -2.80
C THR A 59 -1.35 -7.73 -4.32
N LYS A 60 -0.35 -8.36 -4.96
CA LYS A 60 -0.49 -8.75 -6.37
C LYS A 60 -1.83 -9.47 -6.48
N ASN A 61 -2.76 -8.91 -7.24
CA ASN A 61 -4.04 -9.56 -7.48
C ASN A 61 -3.74 -10.76 -8.37
N SER A 62 -3.59 -11.93 -7.77
CA SER A 62 -3.26 -13.17 -8.49
C SER A 62 -4.40 -13.66 -9.39
N ASP A 63 -5.60 -13.10 -9.22
CA ASP A 63 -6.81 -13.72 -9.73
C ASP A 63 -7.15 -13.23 -11.15
N VAL A 64 -6.64 -12.06 -11.57
CA VAL A 64 -6.90 -11.50 -12.90
C VAL A 64 -5.64 -10.84 -13.45
N THR A 65 -5.14 -11.38 -14.55
CA THR A 65 -4.05 -10.76 -15.31
C THR A 65 -4.57 -9.58 -16.12
N LEU A 66 -3.69 -8.62 -16.44
CA LEU A 66 -4.03 -7.49 -17.29
C LEU A 66 -4.58 -7.95 -18.67
N SER A 67 -4.09 -9.08 -19.18
CA SER A 67 -4.60 -9.71 -20.41
C SER A 67 -6.06 -10.10 -20.31
N VAL A 68 -6.42 -10.82 -19.23
CA VAL A 68 -7.81 -11.26 -18.99
C VAL A 68 -8.73 -10.05 -18.85
N TYR A 69 -8.32 -9.05 -18.07
CA TYR A 69 -9.09 -7.82 -17.90
C TYR A 69 -9.30 -7.06 -19.23
N PHE A 70 -8.26 -6.96 -20.05
CA PHE A 70 -8.35 -6.28 -21.34
C PHE A 70 -9.33 -6.97 -22.31
N GLU A 71 -9.37 -8.29 -22.32
CA GLU A 71 -10.32 -9.04 -23.15
C GLU A 71 -11.78 -8.77 -22.73
N GLU A 72 -12.07 -8.76 -21.43
CA GLU A 72 -13.40 -8.42 -20.92
C GLU A 72 -13.78 -6.97 -21.26
N TRP A 73 -12.85 -6.04 -21.08
CA TRP A 73 -13.06 -4.62 -21.38
C TRP A 73 -13.37 -4.38 -22.87
N ILE A 74 -12.64 -5.05 -23.78
CA ILE A 74 -12.90 -4.94 -25.22
C ILE A 74 -14.25 -5.53 -25.61
N LYS A 75 -14.68 -6.65 -25.00
CA LYS A 75 -15.99 -7.25 -25.26
C LYS A 75 -17.13 -6.30 -24.89
N HIS A 76 -17.03 -5.60 -23.76
CA HIS A 76 -18.03 -4.61 -23.35
C HIS A 76 -18.05 -3.34 -24.22
N ARG A 77 -16.90 -3.00 -24.79
CA ARG A 77 -16.73 -1.86 -25.70
C ARG A 77 -17.24 -2.15 -27.11
N ASP A 78 -17.34 -3.42 -27.50
CA ASP A 78 -17.81 -3.82 -28.82
C ASP A 78 -19.27 -3.39 -29.03
N GLY A 79 -19.54 -2.72 -30.14
CA GLY A 79 -20.85 -2.10 -30.42
C GLY A 79 -21.14 -0.77 -29.71
N VAL A 80 -20.37 -0.38 -28.68
CA VAL A 80 -20.50 0.94 -28.02
C VAL A 80 -19.63 2.00 -28.70
N VAL A 81 -18.45 1.60 -29.18
CA VAL A 81 -17.50 2.49 -29.86
C VAL A 81 -17.28 2.07 -31.31
N LYS A 82 -16.74 2.99 -32.11
CA LYS A 82 -16.36 2.71 -33.50
C LYS A 82 -15.35 1.56 -33.56
N SER A 83 -15.49 0.71 -34.57
CA SER A 83 -14.58 -0.42 -34.84
C SER A 83 -13.12 0.01 -35.02
N SER A 84 -12.88 1.21 -35.56
CA SER A 84 -11.54 1.80 -35.69
C SER A 84 -10.87 2.03 -34.33
N THR A 85 -11.62 2.46 -33.32
CA THR A 85 -11.13 2.66 -31.95
C THR A 85 -10.78 1.32 -31.30
N ILE A 86 -11.64 0.31 -31.44
CA ILE A 86 -11.37 -1.05 -30.94
C ILE A 86 -10.09 -1.62 -31.58
N ARG A 87 -9.91 -1.40 -32.89
CA ARG A 87 -8.71 -1.83 -33.60
C ARG A 87 -7.45 -1.13 -33.08
N TYR A 88 -7.53 0.16 -32.82
CA TYR A 88 -6.44 0.94 -32.23
C TYR A 88 -6.06 0.41 -30.84
N ASP A 89 -7.05 0.24 -29.96
CA ASP A 89 -6.84 -0.25 -28.59
C ASP A 89 -6.19 -1.64 -28.59
N LYS A 90 -6.64 -2.56 -29.46
CA LYS A 90 -6.02 -3.89 -29.63
C LYS A 90 -4.58 -3.81 -30.11
N ASN A 91 -4.25 -2.87 -31.00
CA ASN A 91 -2.87 -2.70 -31.50
C ASN A 91 -1.94 -2.15 -30.42
N ILE A 92 -2.40 -1.18 -29.63
CA ILE A 92 -1.64 -0.67 -28.48
C ILE A 92 -1.44 -1.77 -27.44
N PHE A 93 -2.47 -2.55 -27.15
CA PHE A 93 -2.38 -3.62 -26.17
C PHE A 93 -1.33 -4.67 -26.56
N LYS A 94 -1.26 -5.08 -27.84
CA LYS A 94 -0.22 -6.01 -28.33
C LYS A 94 1.22 -5.57 -28.04
N ILE A 95 1.48 -4.26 -27.98
CA ILE A 95 2.80 -3.71 -27.66
C ILE A 95 3.10 -3.83 -26.16
N ILE A 96 2.06 -3.73 -25.33
CA ILE A 96 2.15 -3.68 -23.86
C ILE A 96 2.02 -5.09 -23.24
N THR A 97 1.35 -6.04 -23.89
CA THR A 97 1.17 -7.41 -23.39
C THR A 97 2.48 -8.12 -23.02
N PRO A 98 3.58 -8.04 -23.82
CA PRO A 98 4.83 -8.71 -23.47
C PRO A 98 5.46 -8.18 -22.17
N THR A 99 5.21 -6.91 -21.83
CA THR A 99 5.78 -6.28 -20.63
C THR A 99 4.84 -6.32 -19.44
N LEU A 100 3.53 -6.18 -19.62
CA LEU A 100 2.56 -6.02 -18.52
C LEU A 100 1.42 -7.05 -18.52
N GLY A 101 1.32 -7.91 -19.52
CA GLY A 101 0.14 -8.76 -19.76
C GLY A 101 -0.04 -9.93 -18.78
N ASN A 102 1.04 -10.44 -18.19
CA ASN A 102 1.04 -11.66 -17.36
C ASN A 102 1.24 -11.40 -15.86
N PHE A 103 1.26 -10.13 -15.44
CA PHE A 103 1.39 -9.76 -14.02
C PHE A 103 0.09 -9.90 -13.26
#